data_AF-U2CE40-F1
#
_entry.id   AF-U2CE40-F1
#
_cell.length_a   1.000
_cell.length_b   1.000
_cell.length_c   1.000
_cell.angle_alpha   90.00
_cell.angle_beta   90.00
_cell.angle_gamma   90.00
#
_symmetry.space_group_name_H-M   'P 1'
#
loop_
_entity.id
_entity.type
_entity.pdbx_description
1 polymer ?
#
loop_
_entity_poly.entity_id
_entity_poly.type
_entity_poly.pdbx_seq_one_letter_code
_entity_poly.pdbx_strand_id
1 'polypeptide(L)'
;MRQPTYNYINRLIDRITKYGQSNNDSFTYYGHLVELQSSTSGYVSVTLYKTDDRYGGELADFSFDYWTLELHFVGTVGKVLTEKIISAFRYFYALRKIRVSYDEYEYEDEDRTYEYDETDWDKPPVKRLNK
;
A
#
# COMPACT_ATOMS: atom_id res chain seq x y z
N MET A 1 -8.60 -19.66 -7.56
CA MET A 1 -9.09 -18.66 -6.58
C MET A 1 -9.55 -17.41 -7.34
N ARG A 2 -10.61 -16.73 -6.91
CA ARG A 2 -11.00 -15.43 -7.50
C ARG A 2 -9.98 -14.37 -7.07
N GLN A 3 -9.38 -13.66 -8.02
CA GLN A 3 -8.52 -12.53 -7.70
C GLN A 3 -9.37 -11.42 -7.03
N PRO A 4 -8.91 -10.84 -5.91
CA PRO A 4 -9.55 -9.67 -5.34
C PRO A 4 -9.53 -8.52 -6.35
N THR A 5 -10.70 -7.91 -6.60
CA THR A 5 -10.85 -6.91 -7.67
C THR A 5 -10.49 -5.49 -7.24
N TYR A 6 -10.38 -5.24 -5.92
CA TYR A 6 -10.00 -3.96 -5.31
C TYR A 6 -10.72 -2.73 -5.91
N ASN A 7 -12.00 -2.88 -6.26
CA ASN A 7 -12.76 -1.86 -6.99
C ASN A 7 -12.93 -0.55 -6.20
N TYR A 8 -12.77 -0.59 -4.87
CA TYR A 8 -12.85 0.58 -4.00
C TYR A 8 -11.61 1.48 -4.11
N ILE A 9 -10.47 1.01 -4.63
CA ILE A 9 -9.21 1.76 -4.65
C ILE A 9 -9.32 3.07 -5.41
N ASN A 10 -9.98 3.10 -6.56
CA ASN A 10 -10.19 4.36 -7.29
C ASN A 10 -10.92 5.40 -6.44
N ARG A 11 -11.96 4.99 -5.70
CA ARG A 11 -12.73 5.89 -4.83
C ARG A 11 -11.95 6.28 -3.58
N LEU A 12 -11.11 5.37 -3.07
CA LEU A 12 -10.22 5.66 -1.97
C LEU A 12 -9.19 6.71 -2.37
N ILE A 13 -8.50 6.52 -3.49
CA ILE A 13 -7.50 7.48 -3.99
C ILE A 13 -8.16 8.82 -4.27
N ASP A 14 -9.33 8.86 -4.90
CA ASP A 14 -10.11 10.11 -5.08
C ASP A 14 -10.35 10.83 -3.75
N ARG A 15 -10.77 10.09 -2.71
CA ARG A 15 -11.02 10.65 -1.38
C ARG A 15 -9.75 11.21 -0.76
N ILE A 16 -8.67 10.42 -0.70
CA ILE A 16 -7.46 10.80 0.05
C ILE A 16 -6.69 11.94 -0.63
N THR A 17 -6.93 12.14 -1.93
CA THR A 17 -6.29 13.17 -2.76
C THR A 17 -7.16 14.41 -2.96
N LYS A 18 -8.38 14.42 -2.42
CA LYS A 18 -9.34 15.51 -2.61
C LYS A 18 -8.92 16.77 -1.85
N TYR A 19 -9.14 17.92 -2.47
CA TYR A 19 -8.97 19.22 -1.80
C TYR A 19 -9.83 19.27 -0.52
N GLY A 20 -9.17 19.48 0.63
CA GLY A 20 -9.79 19.54 1.94
C GLY A 20 -9.75 18.24 2.77
N GLN A 21 -9.26 17.13 2.21
CA GLN A 21 -8.92 15.96 3.02
C GLN A 21 -7.73 16.29 3.92
N SER A 22 -7.82 15.96 5.21
CA SER A 22 -6.70 16.08 6.13
C SER A 22 -5.68 14.99 5.81
N ASN A 23 -4.41 15.37 5.68
CA ASN A 23 -3.30 14.44 5.52
C ASN A 23 -2.87 13.79 6.84
N ASN A 24 -3.45 14.19 7.98
CA ASN A 24 -3.29 13.55 9.28
C ASN A 24 -4.67 13.11 9.74
N ASP A 25 -5.12 11.95 9.27
CA ASP A 25 -6.47 11.44 9.46
C ASP A 25 -6.46 9.91 9.51
N SER A 26 -7.45 9.33 10.17
CA SER A 26 -7.64 7.88 10.23
C SER A 26 -9.12 7.57 10.11
N PHE A 27 -9.46 6.68 9.18
CA PHE A 27 -10.85 6.32 8.94
C PHE A 27 -10.99 4.91 8.39
N THR A 28 -12.13 4.30 8.63
CA THR A 28 -12.50 3.04 7.98
C THR A 28 -13.12 3.30 6.60
N TYR A 29 -12.73 2.50 5.61
CA TYR A 29 -13.22 2.55 4.24
C TYR A 29 -13.38 1.16 3.66
N TYR A 30 -14.61 0.77 3.32
CA TYR A 30 -14.93 -0.59 2.82
C TYR A 30 -14.44 -1.72 3.74
N GLY A 31 -14.42 -1.49 5.06
CA GLY A 31 -13.95 -2.47 6.06
C GLY A 31 -12.43 -2.48 6.27
N HIS A 32 -11.71 -1.51 5.68
CA HIS A 32 -10.27 -1.34 5.84
C HIS A 32 -9.99 -0.05 6.61
N LEU A 33 -9.13 -0.10 7.62
CA LEU A 33 -8.56 1.08 8.22
C LEU A 33 -7.60 1.73 7.22
N VAL A 34 -7.71 3.04 7.08
CA VAL A 34 -6.82 3.87 6.27
C VAL A 34 -6.25 4.93 7.19
N GLU A 35 -4.93 4.97 7.28
CA GLU A 35 -4.21 6.01 8.00
C GLU A 35 -3.50 6.90 6.99
N LEU A 36 -3.73 8.21 7.13
CA LEU A 36 -3.03 9.25 6.40
C LEU A 36 -2.13 9.97 7.39
N GLN A 37 -0.85 10.08 7.05
CA GLN A 37 0.11 10.85 7.81
C GLN A 37 0.85 11.82 6.92
N SER A 38 1.06 13.05 7.39
CA SER A 38 1.96 13.96 6.73
C SER A 38 2.55 15.02 7.65
N SER A 39 3.83 15.27 7.44
CA SER A 39 4.56 16.37 8.04
C SER A 39 4.49 17.68 7.21
N THR A 40 3.96 17.64 5.97
CA THR A 40 3.91 18.81 5.07
C THR A 40 2.66 18.82 4.17
N SER A 41 2.31 19.96 3.58
CA SER A 41 1.17 20.03 2.65
C SER A 41 1.44 19.40 1.27
N GLY A 42 2.71 19.17 0.92
CA GLY A 42 3.15 18.64 -0.38
C GLY A 42 3.30 17.12 -0.43
N TYR A 43 2.99 16.41 0.64
CA TYR A 43 3.23 14.98 0.78
C TYR A 43 2.09 14.30 1.56
N VAL A 44 1.86 13.02 1.29
CA VAL A 44 1.04 12.15 2.15
C VAL A 44 1.63 10.75 2.19
N SER A 45 1.73 10.17 3.38
CA SER A 45 1.95 8.74 3.60
C SER A 45 0.60 8.07 3.90
N VAL A 46 0.41 6.87 3.36
CA VAL A 46 -0.85 6.14 3.37
C VAL A 46 -0.60 4.69 3.76
N THR A 47 -1.16 4.28 4.88
CA THR A 47 -1.19 2.88 5.29
C THR A 47 -2.63 2.37 5.17
N LEU A 48 -2.82 1.36 4.33
CA LEU A 48 -4.09 0.66 4.12
C LEU A 48 -4.01 -0.69 4.81
N TYR A 49 -4.86 -0.92 5.81
CA TYR A 49 -4.90 -2.16 6.57
C TYR A 49 -5.89 -3.18 6.01
N LYS A 50 -5.68 -4.46 6.33
CA LYS A 50 -6.52 -5.57 5.90
C LYS A 50 -7.89 -5.57 6.58
N THR A 51 -7.94 -5.11 7.82
CA THR A 51 -9.14 -5.00 8.66
C THR A 51 -9.41 -3.54 8.99
N ASP A 52 -10.48 -3.27 9.74
CA ASP A 52 -10.83 -1.94 10.26
C ASP A 52 -10.00 -1.53 11.49
N ASP A 53 -8.95 -2.30 11.80
CA ASP A 53 -7.92 -2.01 12.79
C ASP A 53 -6.51 -2.23 12.22
N ARG A 54 -5.50 -1.87 13.01
CA ARG A 54 -4.08 -2.01 12.66
C ARG A 54 -3.48 -3.41 12.90
N TYR A 55 -4.24 -4.33 13.50
CA TYR A 55 -3.70 -5.61 13.98
C TYR A 55 -3.86 -6.73 12.94
N GLY A 56 -4.74 -6.56 11.96
CA GLY A 56 -4.95 -7.54 10.87
C GLY A 56 -3.86 -7.55 9.79
N GLY A 57 -2.84 -6.70 9.90
CA GLY A 57 -1.77 -6.53 8.92
C GLY A 57 -2.10 -5.51 7.83
N GLU A 58 -1.08 -5.10 7.09
CA GLU A 58 -1.15 -4.08 6.05
C GLU A 58 -1.43 -4.70 4.68
N LEU A 59 -2.25 -4.02 3.87
CA LEU A 59 -2.45 -4.32 2.46
C LEU A 59 -1.48 -3.51 1.58
N ALA A 60 -1.27 -2.24 1.93
CA ALA A 60 -0.34 -1.38 1.24
C ALA A 60 0.16 -0.26 2.16
N ASP A 61 1.44 0.02 2.08
CA ASP A 61 2.09 1.19 2.64
C ASP A 61 2.80 1.93 1.50
N PHE A 62 2.36 3.16 1.25
CA PHE A 62 2.85 3.98 0.16
C PHE A 62 2.71 5.45 0.46
N SER A 63 3.46 6.27 -0.26
CA SER A 63 3.38 7.71 -0.17
C SER A 63 3.32 8.38 -1.52
N PHE A 64 2.78 9.59 -1.52
CA PHE A 64 2.66 10.40 -2.71
C PHE A 64 3.15 11.83 -2.45
N ASP A 65 4.12 12.26 -3.25
CA ASP A 65 4.61 13.62 -3.29
C ASP A 65 3.87 14.40 -4.39
N TYR A 66 3.05 15.37 -3.96
CA TYR A 66 2.22 16.17 -4.84
C TYR A 66 3.02 17.13 -5.73
N TRP A 67 4.28 17.43 -5.38
CA TRP A 67 5.15 18.35 -6.14
C TRP A 67 5.98 17.60 -7.18
N THR A 68 6.60 16.48 -6.80
CA THR A 68 7.44 15.68 -7.71
C THR A 68 6.63 14.66 -8.52
N LEU A 69 5.38 14.41 -8.13
CA LEU A 69 4.50 13.38 -8.68
C LEU A 69 5.12 11.98 -8.55
N GLU A 70 5.81 11.75 -7.44
CA GLU A 70 6.38 10.45 -7.10
C GLU A 70 5.42 9.67 -6.21
N LEU A 71 5.04 8.48 -6.68
CA LEU A 71 4.31 7.47 -5.93
C LEU A 71 5.32 6.41 -5.49
N HIS A 72 5.62 6.40 -4.20
CA HIS A 72 6.62 5.53 -3.61
C HIS A 72 5.95 4.44 -2.76
N PHE A 73 6.27 3.18 -2.97
CA PHE A 73 5.74 2.07 -2.20
C PHE A 73 6.78 1.53 -1.21
N VAL A 74 6.41 1.48 0.07
CA VAL A 74 7.17 0.79 1.12
C VAL A 74 6.85 -0.71 1.08
N GLY A 75 5.57 -1.06 0.92
CA GLY A 75 5.14 -2.46 0.82
C GLY A 75 3.72 -2.63 0.28
N THR A 76 3.43 -3.74 -0.40
CA THR A 76 2.06 -4.09 -0.82
C THR A 76 1.87 -5.61 -0.87
N VAL A 77 0.68 -6.12 -0.53
CA VAL A 77 0.39 -7.57 -0.50
C VAL A 77 0.23 -8.22 -1.89
N GLY A 78 0.57 -7.52 -2.97
CA GLY A 78 0.68 -8.13 -4.29
C GLY A 78 0.39 -7.20 -5.45
N LYS A 79 0.94 -7.58 -6.60
CA LYS A 79 0.95 -6.79 -7.85
C LYS A 79 -0.41 -6.26 -8.29
N VAL A 80 -1.50 -7.01 -8.11
CA VAL A 80 -2.84 -6.58 -8.52
C VAL A 80 -3.28 -5.33 -7.75
N LEU A 81 -2.99 -5.25 -6.44
CA LEU A 81 -3.31 -4.08 -5.63
C LEU A 81 -2.41 -2.90 -6.01
N THR A 82 -1.11 -3.15 -6.17
CA THR A 82 -0.12 -2.15 -6.60
C THR A 82 -0.53 -1.49 -7.91
N GLU A 83 -0.88 -2.29 -8.93
CA GLU A 83 -1.31 -1.81 -10.24
C GLU A 83 -2.61 -1.00 -10.16
N LYS A 84 -3.54 -1.37 -9.26
CA LYS A 84 -4.77 -0.62 -9.03
C LYS A 84 -4.50 0.75 -8.42
N ILE A 85 -3.60 0.83 -7.43
CA ILE A 85 -3.19 2.09 -6.80
C ILE A 85 -2.51 2.98 -7.86
N ILE A 86 -1.52 2.45 -8.59
CA ILE A 86 -0.82 3.18 -9.67
C ILE A 86 -1.82 3.69 -10.71
N SER A 87 -2.75 2.84 -11.15
CA SER A 87 -3.76 3.21 -12.14
C SER A 87 -4.70 4.31 -11.62
N ALA A 88 -5.06 4.28 -10.34
CA ALA A 88 -5.90 5.30 -9.73
C ALA A 88 -5.19 6.65 -9.69
N PHE A 89 -3.94 6.70 -9.21
CA PHE A 89 -3.17 7.94 -9.18
C PHE A 89 -2.96 8.53 -10.58
N ARG A 90 -2.64 7.68 -11.58
CA ARG A 90 -2.51 8.10 -12.99
C ARG A 90 -3.80 8.68 -13.56
N TYR A 91 -4.96 8.19 -13.10
CA TYR A 91 -6.25 8.72 -13.51
C TYR A 91 -6.49 10.13 -12.95
N PHE A 92 -6.23 10.36 -11.66
CA PHE A 92 -6.52 11.65 -11.00
C PHE A 92 -5.49 12.75 -11.26
N TYR A 93 -4.20 12.43 -11.32
CA TYR A 93 -3.11 13.42 -11.48
C TYR A 93 -2.67 13.61 -12.94
N ALA A 94 -3.50 13.13 -13.88
CA ALA A 94 -3.31 13.11 -15.34
C ALA A 94 -2.16 12.21 -15.83
N LEU A 95 -2.25 11.78 -17.10
CA LEU A 95 -1.31 10.91 -17.83
C LEU A 95 0.17 11.38 -17.86
N ARG A 96 0.50 12.52 -17.23
CA ARG A 96 1.88 12.98 -17.04
C ARG A 96 2.59 12.02 -16.08
N LYS A 97 3.88 11.82 -16.34
CA LYS A 97 4.71 10.72 -15.86
C LYS A 97 4.80 10.67 -14.33
N ILE A 98 3.79 10.13 -13.65
CA ILE A 98 3.92 9.69 -12.26
C ILE A 98 5.13 8.76 -12.21
N ARG A 99 6.11 9.15 -11.41
CA ARG A 99 7.29 8.32 -11.15
C ARG A 99 6.88 7.32 -10.09
N VAL A 100 7.17 6.04 -10.33
CA VAL A 100 6.87 4.98 -9.38
C VAL A 100 8.20 4.45 -8.86
N SER A 101 8.37 4.43 -7.55
CA SER A 101 9.53 3.89 -6.86
C SER A 101 9.09 2.93 -5.75
N TYR A 102 10.03 2.11 -5.28
CA TYR A 102 9.80 1.07 -4.28
C TYR A 102 10.99 1.07 -3.33
N ASP A 103 10.78 0.72 -2.06
CA ASP A 103 11.88 0.38 -1.17
C ASP A 103 12.61 -0.89 -1.67
N GLU A 104 13.92 -0.98 -1.40
CA GLU A 104 14.78 -2.09 -1.88
C GLU A 104 14.38 -3.46 -1.29
N TYR A 105 13.51 -3.48 -0.27
CA TYR A 105 13.09 -4.69 0.42
C TYR A 105 11.68 -5.14 -0.03
N GLU A 106 11.70 -6.12 -0.93
CA GLU A 106 10.71 -7.18 -1.15
C GLU A 106 9.43 -6.88 -1.96
N TYR A 107 9.49 -7.33 -3.22
CA TYR A 107 8.37 -8.07 -3.80
C TYR A 107 8.32 -9.46 -3.17
N GLU A 108 7.31 -9.76 -2.36
CA GLU A 108 6.85 -11.13 -2.18
C GLU A 108 5.88 -11.49 -3.32
N ASP A 109 6.39 -11.52 -4.56
CA ASP A 109 5.62 -11.97 -5.73
C ASP A 109 5.61 -13.51 -5.87
N GLU A 110 6.06 -14.24 -4.85
CA GLU A 110 6.05 -15.69 -4.86
C GLU A 110 5.26 -16.18 -3.67
N ASP A 111 4.37 -17.17 -3.90
CA ASP A 111 3.76 -18.00 -2.86
C ASP A 111 4.87 -18.62 -2.00
N ARG A 112 5.41 -17.83 -1.06
CA ARG A 112 6.52 -18.20 -0.20
C ARG A 112 5.96 -18.52 1.16
N THR A 113 6.27 -19.71 1.64
CA THR A 113 6.04 -20.06 3.04
C THR A 113 7.34 -19.80 3.79
N TYR A 114 7.22 -19.06 4.90
CA TYR A 114 8.31 -18.86 5.85
C TYR A 114 8.21 -19.93 6.92
N GLU A 115 9.21 -20.78 7.01
CA GLU A 115 9.37 -21.68 8.15
C GLU A 115 10.25 -20.98 9.19
N TYR A 116 9.66 -20.74 10.36
CA TYR A 116 10.35 -20.23 11.54
C TYR A 116 10.81 -21.42 12.39
N ASP A 117 12.03 -21.33 12.93
CA ASP A 117 12.51 -22.30 13.91
C ASP A 117 11.98 -21.89 15.29
N GLU A 118 10.94 -22.58 15.77
CA GLU A 118 10.31 -22.27 17.07
C GLU A 118 11.27 -22.46 18.27
N THR A 119 12.44 -23.06 18.06
CA THR A 119 13.47 -23.27 19.08
C THR A 119 14.57 -22.21 19.07
N ASP A 120 14.63 -21.37 18.02
CA ASP A 120 15.66 -20.35 17.84
C ASP A 120 15.08 -19.11 17.11
N TRP A 121 14.58 -18.16 17.91
CA TRP A 121 13.91 -16.95 17.43
C TRP A 121 14.85 -15.97 16.71
N ASP A 122 16.16 -16.07 16.90
CA ASP A 122 17.15 -15.20 16.25
C ASP A 122 17.59 -15.75 14.88
N LYS A 123 17.17 -16.97 14.55
CA LYS A 123 17.51 -17.62 13.28
C LYS A 123 16.69 -17.01 12.14
N PRO A 124 17.32 -16.58 11.04
CA PRO A 124 16.59 -16.02 9.91
C PRO A 124 15.64 -17.07 9.31
N PRO A 125 14.39 -16.70 8.99
CA PRO A 125 13.40 -17.65 8.51
C PRO A 125 13.80 -18.23 7.15
N VAL A 126 13.50 -19.51 6.96
CA VAL A 126 13.83 -20.22 5.72
C VAL A 126 12.75 -19.94 4.69
N LYS A 127 13.13 -19.28 3.59
CA LYS A 127 12.24 -18.99 2.45
C LYS A 127 12.05 -20.25 1.60
N ARG A 128 10.82 -20.76 1.50
CA ARG A 128 10.47 -21.87 0.59
C ARG A 128 9.52 -21.40 -0.51
N LEU A 129 9.83 -21.78 -1.76
CA LEU A 129 8.90 -21.64 -2.88
C LEU A 129 7.81 -22.71 -2.79
N ASN A 130 6.54 -22.32 -2.82
CA ASN A 130 5.46 -23.26 -3.07
C ASN A 130 5.51 -23.65 -4.56
N LYS A 131 5.60 -24.96 -4.84
CA LYS A 131 5.64 -25.55 -6.19
C LYS A 131 4.25 -25.92 -6.69
#